data_AF-A0A6L7ZU89-F1
#
_entry.id   AF-A0A6L7ZU89-F1
#
_cell.length_a   1.000
_cell.length_b   1.000
_cell.length_c   1.000
_cell.angle_alpha   90.00
_cell.angle_beta   90.00
_cell.angle_gamma   90.00
#
_symmetry.space_group_name_H-M   'P 1'
#
loop_
_entity.id
_entity.type
_entity.pdbx_description
1 polymer ?
#
loop_
_entity_poly.entity_id
_entity_poly.type
_entity_poly.pdbx_seq_one_letter_code
_entity_poly.pdbx_strand_id
1 'polypeptide(L)'
;MSAPRDRAKEAANARARRAARKAAGKCTECDRPAAPGVTLCKAHLLTKRRVSREGSRRRYYERKAAGLCYRCGKVPATVNGACAPCEGAMWRNRHGERSAELARQLTRAKYHRRKAAGQCTRCGKPATPGCATCTPCAERDAAGERRRNPGGNWTDWRDKQDADLRFVFRDLRRFNRWYLVVPDDGLVFGPYSTAQEAAGDAVFRGLPDMPGVWEVTESPHL
;
A
#
# COMPACT_ATOMS: atom_id res chain seq x y z
N MET A 1 9.18 13.95 -65.69
CA MET A 1 8.16 13.73 -64.65
C MET A 1 8.39 12.35 -64.05
N SER A 2 8.84 12.24 -62.79
CA SER A 2 9.10 10.94 -62.15
C SER A 2 7.77 10.25 -61.83
N ALA A 3 7.66 8.95 -62.15
CA ALA A 3 6.46 8.18 -61.85
C ALA A 3 6.13 8.20 -60.34
N PRO A 4 4.84 8.28 -59.95
CA PRO A 4 4.44 8.26 -58.55
C PRO A 4 4.88 6.95 -57.91
N ARG A 5 5.66 7.06 -56.82
CA ARG A 5 6.14 5.90 -56.06
C ARG A 5 4.95 5.21 -55.40
N ASP A 6 4.78 3.92 -55.67
CA ASP A 6 3.79 3.09 -54.97
C ASP A 6 4.25 2.87 -53.52
N ARG A 7 3.73 3.73 -52.63
CA ARG A 7 4.05 3.71 -51.19
C ARG A 7 3.70 2.37 -50.54
N ALA A 8 2.69 1.66 -51.04
CA ALA A 8 2.29 0.36 -50.49
C ALA A 8 3.35 -0.70 -50.79
N LYS A 9 3.82 -0.75 -52.04
CA LYS A 9 4.92 -1.64 -52.46
C LYS A 9 6.22 -1.36 -51.69
N GLU A 10 6.56 -0.09 -51.49
CA GLU A 10 7.76 0.29 -50.72
C GLU A 10 7.66 -0.11 -49.24
N ALA A 11 6.49 0.08 -48.62
CA ALA A 11 6.25 -0.33 -47.25
C ALA A 11 6.31 -1.86 -47.10
N ALA A 12 5.75 -2.62 -48.04
CA ALA A 12 5.82 -4.08 -48.08
C ALA A 12 7.28 -4.56 -48.17
N ASN A 13 8.05 -4.00 -49.11
CA ASN A 13 9.47 -4.30 -49.27
C ASN A 13 10.28 -3.96 -48.01
N ALA A 14 9.99 -2.83 -47.36
CA ALA A 14 10.66 -2.44 -46.12
C ALA A 14 10.36 -3.41 -44.96
N ARG A 15 9.12 -3.90 -44.85
CA ARG A 15 8.73 -4.93 -43.87
C ARG A 15 9.44 -6.26 -44.15
N ALA A 16 9.47 -6.70 -45.42
CA ALA A 16 10.16 -7.93 -45.83
C ALA A 16 11.66 -7.89 -45.49
N ARG A 17 12.36 -6.79 -45.81
CA ARG A 17 13.78 -6.61 -45.43
C ARG A 17 14.02 -6.65 -43.93
N ARG A 18 13.15 -6.03 -43.12
CA ARG A 18 13.26 -6.08 -41.65
C ARG A 18 13.03 -7.49 -41.12
N ALA A 19 12.07 -8.23 -41.67
CA ALA A 19 11.80 -9.61 -41.31
C ALA A 19 13.00 -10.51 -41.64
N ALA A 20 13.57 -10.39 -42.84
CA ALA A 20 14.77 -11.13 -43.25
C ALA A 20 15.98 -10.83 -42.35
N ARG A 21 16.23 -9.55 -42.02
CA ARG A 21 17.29 -9.17 -41.07
C ARG A 21 17.09 -9.78 -39.68
N LYS A 22 15.84 -9.75 -39.17
CA LYS A 22 15.48 -10.37 -37.88
C LYS A 22 15.71 -11.88 -37.91
N ALA A 23 15.30 -12.56 -38.98
CA ALA A 23 15.51 -13.99 -39.15
C ALA A 23 17.00 -14.36 -39.21
N ALA A 24 17.82 -13.52 -39.84
CA ALA A 24 19.27 -13.68 -39.92
C ALA A 24 20.03 -13.29 -38.63
N GLY A 25 19.34 -12.91 -37.54
CA GLY A 25 19.99 -12.45 -36.31
C GLY A 25 20.76 -11.13 -36.47
N LYS A 26 20.45 -10.33 -37.50
CA LYS A 26 21.10 -9.04 -37.80
C LYS A 26 20.30 -7.87 -37.23
N CYS A 27 21.01 -6.79 -36.94
CA CYS A 27 20.40 -5.53 -36.55
C CYS A 27 19.50 -5.01 -37.68
N THR A 28 18.35 -4.43 -37.33
CA THR A 28 17.42 -3.90 -38.35
C THR A 28 17.90 -2.61 -39.01
N GLU A 29 18.83 -1.88 -38.38
CA GLU A 29 19.36 -0.58 -38.83
C GLU A 29 20.74 -0.67 -39.48
N CYS A 30 21.53 -1.71 -39.19
CA CYS A 30 22.82 -1.99 -39.83
C CYS A 30 23.04 -3.51 -39.89
N ASP A 31 24.04 -3.98 -40.62
CA ASP A 31 24.21 -5.43 -40.84
C ASP A 31 25.02 -6.16 -39.75
N ARG A 32 25.32 -5.48 -38.62
CA ARG A 32 25.94 -6.09 -37.43
C ARG A 32 25.01 -7.09 -36.74
N PRO A 33 25.54 -8.10 -36.02
CA PRO A 33 24.71 -9.03 -35.26
C PRO A 33 23.86 -8.29 -34.20
N ALA A 34 22.61 -8.73 -34.04
CA ALA A 34 21.71 -8.22 -33.03
C ALA A 34 22.12 -8.74 -31.64
N ALA A 35 21.89 -7.93 -30.60
CA ALA A 35 22.09 -8.39 -29.23
C ALA A 35 21.02 -9.43 -28.84
N PRO A 36 21.31 -10.37 -27.92
CA PRO A 36 20.37 -11.43 -27.57
C PRO A 36 19.03 -10.88 -27.07
N GLY A 37 17.93 -11.39 -27.63
CA GLY A 37 16.57 -10.99 -27.28
C GLY A 37 16.08 -9.66 -27.87
N VAL A 38 16.86 -8.97 -28.71
CA VAL A 38 16.45 -7.72 -29.36
C VAL A 38 16.76 -7.71 -30.86
N THR A 39 16.22 -6.75 -31.60
CA THR A 39 16.41 -6.60 -33.06
C THR A 39 17.47 -5.57 -33.45
N LEU A 40 18.20 -5.03 -32.47
CA LEU A 40 19.22 -4.01 -32.67
C LEU A 40 20.57 -4.49 -32.10
N CYS A 41 21.66 -4.02 -32.70
CA CYS A 41 22.99 -4.25 -32.14
C CYS A 41 23.19 -3.40 -30.86
N LYS A 42 24.18 -3.75 -30.04
CA LYS A 42 24.49 -3.06 -28.77
C LYS A 42 24.69 -1.55 -28.97
N ALA A 43 25.38 -1.14 -30.04
CA ALA A 43 25.63 0.26 -30.36
C ALA A 43 24.32 1.03 -30.61
N HIS A 44 23.46 0.55 -31.52
CA HIS A 44 22.18 1.21 -31.80
C HIS A 44 21.22 1.18 -30.60
N LEU A 45 21.24 0.12 -29.77
CA LEU A 45 20.50 0.10 -28.52
C LEU A 45 20.92 1.24 -27.58
N LEU A 46 22.23 1.46 -27.41
CA LEU A 46 22.75 2.53 -26.55
C LEU A 46 22.37 3.91 -27.10
N THR A 47 22.54 4.12 -28.40
CA THR A 47 22.12 5.37 -29.06
C THR A 47 20.63 5.62 -28.90
N LYS A 48 19.76 4.64 -29.18
CA LYS A 48 18.31 4.79 -28.98
C LYS A 48 17.94 5.04 -27.53
N ARG A 49 18.60 4.38 -26.57
CA ARG A 49 18.40 4.63 -25.13
C ARG A 49 18.78 6.06 -24.77
N ARG A 50 19.90 6.56 -25.28
CA ARG A 50 20.35 7.94 -25.07
C ARG A 50 19.33 8.94 -25.61
N VAL A 51 18.97 8.84 -26.90
CA VAL A 51 18.00 9.72 -27.54
C VAL A 51 16.64 9.66 -26.85
N SER A 52 16.18 8.47 -26.45
CA SER A 52 14.93 8.29 -25.72
C SER A 52 14.95 8.95 -24.33
N ARG A 53 16.06 8.83 -23.59
CA ARG A 53 16.25 9.49 -22.29
C ARG A 53 16.28 11.00 -22.44
N GLU A 54 17.04 11.52 -23.39
CA GLU A 54 17.12 12.97 -23.68
C GLU A 54 15.74 13.52 -24.07
N GLY A 55 15.02 12.86 -24.99
CA GLY A 55 13.67 13.25 -25.37
C GLY A 55 12.67 13.17 -24.21
N SER A 56 12.80 12.19 -23.32
CA SER A 56 11.95 12.09 -22.12
C SER A 56 12.28 13.19 -21.11
N ARG A 57 13.56 13.50 -20.91
CA ARG A 57 14.02 14.61 -20.05
C ARG A 57 13.55 15.95 -20.59
N ARG A 58 13.63 16.17 -21.90
CA ARG A 58 13.14 17.37 -22.57
C ARG A 58 11.64 17.55 -22.36
N ARG A 59 10.82 16.53 -22.71
CA ARG A 59 9.36 16.55 -22.48
C ARG A 59 8.99 16.79 -21.02
N TYR A 60 9.76 16.23 -20.09
CA TYR A 60 9.56 16.44 -18.66
C TYR A 60 9.68 17.92 -18.29
N TYR A 61 10.76 18.58 -18.70
CA TYR A 61 10.97 20.00 -18.37
C TYR A 61 10.02 20.92 -19.13
N GLU A 62 9.74 20.65 -20.41
CA GLU A 62 8.75 21.40 -21.21
C GLU A 62 7.38 21.37 -20.53
N ARG A 63 6.91 20.18 -20.13
CA ARG A 63 5.62 20.05 -19.42
C ARG A 63 5.64 20.72 -18.06
N LYS A 64 6.72 20.56 -17.30
CA LYS A 64 6.87 21.19 -15.98
C LYS A 64 6.84 22.72 -16.09
N ALA A 65 7.54 23.29 -17.08
CA ALA A 65 7.53 24.72 -17.35
C ALA A 65 6.14 25.23 -17.78
N ALA A 66 5.39 24.43 -18.53
CA ALA A 66 4.01 24.72 -18.89
C ALA A 66 2.97 24.44 -17.77
N GLY A 67 3.41 24.03 -16.58
CA GLY A 67 2.51 23.67 -15.47
C GLY A 67 1.67 22.40 -15.73
N LEU A 68 2.06 21.57 -16.69
CA LEU A 68 1.35 20.35 -17.09
C LEU A 68 1.92 19.12 -16.37
N CYS A 69 1.06 18.13 -16.15
CA CYS A 69 1.44 16.81 -15.64
C CYS A 69 2.57 16.20 -16.48
N TYR A 70 3.74 15.90 -15.86
CA TYR A 70 4.89 15.37 -16.59
C TYR A 70 4.62 14.01 -17.25
N ARG A 71 3.64 13.24 -16.76
CA ARG A 71 3.28 11.91 -17.27
C ARG A 71 2.40 11.97 -18.53
N CYS A 72 1.18 12.51 -18.40
CA CYS A 72 0.22 12.55 -19.50
C CYS A 72 0.39 13.79 -20.39
N GLY A 73 0.85 14.92 -19.84
CA GLY A 73 0.98 16.19 -20.54
C GLY A 73 -0.35 16.85 -20.96
N LYS A 74 -1.49 16.39 -20.43
CA LYS A 74 -2.83 16.82 -20.87
C LYS A 74 -3.53 17.77 -19.89
N VAL A 75 -3.21 17.67 -18.61
CA VAL A 75 -3.88 18.38 -17.52
C VAL A 75 -2.85 19.08 -16.64
N PRO A 76 -3.23 20.17 -15.95
CA PRO A 76 -2.35 20.83 -14.98
C PRO A 76 -1.80 19.85 -13.95
N ALA A 77 -0.56 20.08 -13.53
CA ALA A 77 0.08 19.34 -12.47
C ALA A 77 -0.47 19.76 -11.10
N THR A 78 -0.51 18.82 -10.15
CA THR A 78 -0.63 19.13 -8.72
C THR A 78 0.75 19.51 -8.16
N VAL A 79 0.85 19.70 -6.84
CA VAL A 79 2.08 20.08 -6.12
C VAL A 79 3.28 19.16 -6.47
N ASN A 80 3.06 17.88 -6.77
CA ASN A 80 4.16 16.95 -7.07
C ASN A 80 4.52 16.85 -8.56
N GLY A 81 3.95 17.69 -9.43
CA GLY A 81 4.27 17.72 -10.86
C GLY A 81 3.49 16.71 -11.73
N ALA A 82 2.70 15.82 -11.13
CA ALA A 82 1.78 14.92 -11.83
C ALA A 82 0.33 15.35 -11.57
N CYS A 83 -0.62 14.94 -12.40
CA CYS A 83 -2.04 15.17 -12.11
C CYS A 83 -2.58 14.09 -11.16
N ALA A 84 -3.64 14.41 -10.42
CA ALA A 84 -4.25 13.50 -9.45
C ALA A 84 -4.55 12.07 -10.00
N PRO A 85 -5.07 11.89 -11.24
CA PRO A 85 -5.23 10.54 -11.81
C PRO A 85 -3.90 9.80 -12.02
N CYS A 86 -2.86 10.50 -12.48
CA CYS A 86 -1.54 9.93 -12.68
C CYS A 86 -0.86 9.61 -11.34
N GLU A 87 -1.05 10.43 -10.31
CA GLU A 87 -0.59 10.19 -8.95
C GLU A 87 -1.26 8.96 -8.34
N GLY A 88 -2.59 8.86 -8.40
CA GLY A 88 -3.31 7.69 -7.93
C GLY A 88 -2.89 6.41 -8.67
N ALA A 89 -2.62 6.49 -9.97
CA ALA A 89 -2.08 5.36 -10.74
C ALA A 89 -0.64 5.00 -10.32
N MET A 90 0.21 5.99 -10.00
CA MET A 90 1.55 5.72 -9.44
C MET A 90 1.46 5.05 -8.07
N TRP A 91 0.56 5.53 -7.22
CA TRP A 91 0.32 4.96 -5.91
C TRP A 91 -0.18 3.51 -6.03
N ARG A 92 -1.19 3.24 -6.85
CA ARG A 92 -1.66 1.87 -7.13
C ARG A 92 -0.58 0.96 -7.71
N ASN A 93 0.31 1.47 -8.56
CA ASN A 93 1.39 0.63 -9.09
C ASN A 93 2.50 0.37 -8.07
N ARG A 94 2.78 1.33 -7.18
CA ARG A 94 3.79 1.21 -6.13
C ARG A 94 3.29 0.36 -4.96
N HIS A 95 2.05 0.57 -4.56
CA HIS A 95 1.41 0.01 -3.36
C HIS A 95 0.32 -1.03 -3.67
N GLY A 96 0.05 -1.31 -4.94
CA GLY A 96 -0.92 -2.33 -5.32
C GLY A 96 -0.50 -3.71 -4.84
N GLU A 97 -1.49 -4.57 -4.63
CA GLU A 97 -1.34 -5.90 -4.05
C GLU A 97 -0.25 -6.74 -4.74
N ARG A 98 -0.14 -6.67 -6.07
CA ARG A 98 0.92 -7.36 -6.83
C ARG A 98 2.32 -6.91 -6.44
N SER A 99 2.52 -5.60 -6.20
CA SER A 99 3.79 -5.05 -5.75
C SER A 99 4.07 -5.43 -4.30
N ALA A 100 3.04 -5.37 -3.43
CA ALA A 100 3.15 -5.79 -2.04
C ALA A 100 3.49 -7.28 -1.91
N GLU A 101 2.83 -8.14 -2.68
CA GLU A 101 3.06 -9.58 -2.66
C GLU A 101 4.45 -9.95 -3.19
N LEU A 102 4.88 -9.36 -4.31
CA LEU A 102 6.25 -9.55 -4.80
C LEU A 102 7.28 -9.07 -3.76
N ALA A 103 7.04 -7.95 -3.08
CA ALA A 103 7.92 -7.46 -2.02
C ALA A 103 7.97 -8.42 -0.81
N ARG A 104 6.84 -9.03 -0.42
CA ARG A 104 6.80 -10.08 0.62
C ARG A 104 7.59 -11.31 0.18
N GLN A 105 7.41 -11.77 -1.06
CA GLN A 105 8.12 -12.92 -1.61
C GLN A 105 9.64 -12.69 -1.63
N LEU A 106 10.08 -11.53 -2.12
CA LEU A 106 11.51 -11.16 -2.11
C LEU A 106 12.07 -11.06 -0.69
N THR A 107 11.29 -10.54 0.25
CA THR A 107 11.68 -10.46 1.67
C THR A 107 11.82 -11.85 2.29
N ARG A 108 10.87 -12.76 2.05
CA ARG A 108 10.94 -14.16 2.48
C ARG A 108 12.14 -14.87 1.86
N ALA A 109 12.33 -14.76 0.55
CA ALA A 109 13.47 -15.37 -0.15
C ALA A 109 14.81 -14.86 0.40
N LYS A 110 14.93 -13.56 0.66
CA LYS A 110 16.12 -12.95 1.28
C LYS A 110 16.36 -13.47 2.70
N TYR A 111 15.29 -13.61 3.50
CA TYR A 111 15.35 -14.19 4.83
C TYR A 111 15.88 -15.64 4.80
N HIS A 112 15.27 -16.50 3.98
CA HIS A 112 15.68 -17.90 3.86
C HIS A 112 17.11 -18.05 3.35
N ARG A 113 17.50 -17.27 2.33
CA ARG A 113 18.88 -17.26 1.81
C ARG A 113 19.90 -16.88 2.88
N ARG A 114 19.61 -15.86 3.69
CA ARG A 114 20.50 -15.43 4.78
C ARG A 114 20.58 -16.49 5.89
N LYS A 115 19.42 -17.05 6.28
CA LYS A 115 19.36 -18.12 7.29
C LYS A 115 20.18 -19.34 6.86
N ALA A 116 20.03 -19.79 5.61
CA ALA A 116 20.78 -20.93 5.06
C ALA A 116 22.29 -20.66 4.99
N ALA A 117 22.69 -19.41 4.75
CA ALA A 117 24.10 -19.00 4.72
C ALA A 117 24.71 -18.72 6.11
N GLY A 118 23.98 -18.97 7.21
CA GLY A 118 24.45 -18.62 8.56
C GLY A 118 24.61 -17.12 8.79
N GLN A 119 23.87 -16.29 8.05
CA GLN A 119 23.94 -14.83 8.12
C GLN A 119 22.75 -14.25 8.87
N CYS A 120 23.02 -13.19 9.63
CA CYS A 120 22.04 -12.36 10.29
C CYS A 120 21.01 -11.86 9.27
N THR A 121 19.75 -12.19 9.52
CA THR A 121 18.62 -11.85 8.65
C THR A 121 18.39 -10.34 8.52
N ARG A 122 18.86 -9.53 9.48
CA ARG A 122 18.79 -8.05 9.50
C ARG A 122 19.94 -7.43 8.70
N CYS A 123 21.19 -7.55 9.20
CA CYS A 123 22.35 -6.86 8.64
C CYS A 123 23.18 -7.68 7.63
N GLY A 124 23.07 -9.01 7.60
CA GLY A 124 23.83 -9.89 6.70
C GLY A 124 25.21 -10.32 7.21
N LYS A 125 25.67 -9.84 8.38
CA LYS A 125 26.89 -10.33 9.06
C LYS A 125 26.68 -11.77 9.57
N PRO A 126 27.71 -12.55 9.93
CA PRO A 126 27.53 -13.87 10.53
C PRO A 126 26.54 -13.84 11.71
N ALA A 127 25.60 -14.79 11.72
CA ALA A 127 24.65 -14.92 12.81
C ALA A 127 25.32 -15.60 14.01
N THR A 128 24.80 -15.32 15.21
CA THR A 128 25.20 -16.05 16.41
C THR A 128 24.75 -17.52 16.25
N PRO A 129 25.57 -18.53 16.60
CA PRO A 129 25.19 -19.94 16.48
C PRO A 129 23.83 -20.23 17.14
N GLY A 130 22.93 -20.87 16.40
CA GLY A 130 21.55 -21.15 16.86
C GLY A 130 20.56 -19.97 16.73
N CYS A 131 21.01 -18.76 16.39
CA CYS A 131 20.14 -17.59 16.22
C CYS A 131 20.01 -17.16 14.75
N ALA A 132 18.90 -16.48 14.42
CA ALA A 132 18.68 -15.90 13.09
C ALA A 132 19.27 -14.48 12.93
N THR A 133 19.81 -13.91 14.01
CA THR A 133 20.37 -12.55 14.08
C THR A 133 21.74 -12.58 14.76
N CYS A 134 22.54 -11.52 14.55
CA CYS A 134 23.78 -11.32 15.29
C CYS A 134 23.51 -10.55 16.59
N THR A 135 24.40 -10.69 17.58
CA THR A 135 24.29 -10.05 18.90
C THR A 135 23.95 -8.56 18.84
N PRO A 136 24.63 -7.71 18.02
CA PRO A 136 24.30 -6.27 17.97
C PRO A 136 22.91 -5.97 17.41
N CYS A 137 22.41 -6.79 16.48
CA CYS A 137 21.04 -6.63 15.98
C CYS A 137 20.02 -7.13 16.99
N ALA A 138 20.31 -8.22 17.70
CA ALA A 138 19.45 -8.73 18.76
C ALA A 138 19.31 -7.72 19.91
N GLU A 139 20.40 -7.11 20.36
CA GLU A 139 20.38 -6.06 21.38
C GLU A 139 19.59 -4.82 20.95
N ARG A 140 19.74 -4.42 19.67
CA ARG A 140 18.97 -3.30 19.11
C ARG A 140 17.48 -3.60 19.03
N ASP A 141 17.12 -4.80 18.59
CA ASP A 141 15.73 -5.22 18.52
C ASP A 141 15.14 -5.32 19.95
N ALA A 142 15.90 -5.82 20.94
CA ALA A 142 15.51 -5.85 22.36
C ALA A 142 15.38 -4.44 22.97
N ALA A 143 16.29 -3.52 22.66
CA ALA A 143 16.19 -2.13 23.10
C ALA A 143 15.00 -1.41 22.45
N GLY A 144 14.72 -1.71 21.18
CA GLY A 144 13.52 -1.23 20.49
C GLY A 144 12.25 -1.76 21.13
N GLU A 145 12.24 -3.02 21.56
CA GLU A 145 11.11 -3.63 22.27
C GLU A 145 10.87 -2.96 23.63
N ARG A 146 11.93 -2.73 24.43
CA ARG A 146 11.82 -1.98 25.69
C ARG A 146 11.26 -0.56 25.50
N ARG A 147 11.54 0.11 24.38
CA ARG A 147 10.98 1.44 24.09
C ARG A 147 9.51 1.39 23.69
N ARG A 148 9.10 0.38 22.90
CA ARG A 148 7.70 0.21 22.48
C ARG A 148 6.83 -0.29 23.62
N ASN A 149 7.39 -1.09 24.51
CA ASN A 149 6.73 -1.67 25.66
C ASN A 149 7.55 -1.41 26.94
N PRO A 150 7.53 -0.17 27.47
CA PRO A 150 8.30 0.21 28.65
C PRO A 150 7.85 -0.50 29.93
N GLY A 151 6.66 -1.11 29.93
CA GLY A 151 6.14 -1.88 31.06
C GLY A 151 6.67 -3.31 31.15
N GLY A 152 7.24 -3.85 30.06
CA GLY A 152 7.66 -5.25 30.00
C GLY A 152 6.46 -6.21 30.08
N ASN A 153 6.43 -7.19 29.17
CA ASN A 153 5.53 -8.35 29.27
C ASN A 153 4.01 -8.03 29.30
N TRP A 154 3.31 -8.21 28.17
CA TRP A 154 1.85 -8.17 28.13
C TRP A 154 1.16 -9.20 29.07
N THR A 155 1.87 -10.24 29.56
CA THR A 155 1.33 -11.12 30.61
C THR A 155 1.29 -10.46 31.99
N ASP A 156 2.07 -9.40 32.24
CA ASP A 156 1.98 -8.57 33.45
C ASP A 156 0.70 -7.69 33.46
N TRP A 157 0.11 -7.39 32.29
CA TRP A 157 -1.21 -6.75 32.22
C TRP A 157 -2.35 -7.70 32.63
N ARG A 158 -2.18 -9.01 32.43
CA ARG A 158 -3.16 -10.01 32.84
C ARG A 158 -3.15 -10.20 34.36
N ASP A 159 -1.96 -10.24 34.95
CA ASP A 159 -1.79 -10.33 36.42
C ASP A 159 -2.17 -9.03 37.13
N LYS A 160 -2.01 -7.85 36.49
CA LYS A 160 -2.49 -6.56 37.02
C LYS A 160 -4.00 -6.36 36.93
N GLN A 161 -4.71 -7.05 36.03
CA GLN A 161 -6.18 -7.00 36.00
C GLN A 161 -6.82 -7.86 37.11
N ASP A 162 -6.16 -8.93 37.54
CA ASP A 162 -6.68 -9.82 38.59
C ASP A 162 -6.48 -9.29 40.03
N ALA A 163 -5.61 -8.29 40.23
CA ALA A 163 -5.37 -7.71 41.56
C ALA A 163 -6.43 -6.67 42.00
N ASP A 164 -7.03 -5.92 41.06
CA ASP A 164 -7.98 -4.83 41.38
C ASP A 164 -9.42 -5.07 40.90
N LEU A 165 -9.69 -6.11 40.10
CA LEU A 165 -11.05 -6.39 39.62
C LEU A 165 -11.41 -7.86 39.84
N ARG A 166 -11.97 -8.17 41.03
CA ARG A 166 -12.89 -9.30 41.21
C ARG A 166 -14.18 -9.09 40.41
N PHE A 167 -14.08 -9.00 39.08
CA PHE A 167 -15.22 -9.19 38.20
C PHE A 167 -15.27 -10.67 37.84
N VAL A 168 -16.29 -11.35 38.37
CA VAL A 168 -16.63 -12.73 38.03
C VAL A 168 -17.05 -12.77 36.56
N PHE A 169 -16.10 -12.94 35.64
CA PHE A 169 -16.43 -13.37 34.28
C PHE A 169 -16.69 -14.89 34.31
N ARG A 170 -17.91 -15.23 34.72
CA ARG A 170 -18.45 -16.57 34.51
C ARG A 170 -18.79 -16.71 33.02
N ASP A 171 -18.22 -17.74 32.42
CA ASP A 171 -18.24 -18.09 31.00
C ASP A 171 -19.66 -18.01 30.40
N LEU A 172 -19.95 -16.94 29.63
CA LEU A 172 -21.19 -16.72 28.88
C LEU A 172 -20.94 -16.79 27.37
N ARG A 173 -20.17 -17.77 26.89
CA ARG A 173 -19.96 -18.04 25.44
C ARG A 173 -21.22 -18.42 24.66
N ARG A 174 -22.42 -18.40 25.25
CA ARG A 174 -23.65 -18.85 24.58
C ARG A 174 -24.69 -17.78 24.29
N PHE A 175 -24.53 -16.54 24.79
CA PHE A 175 -25.46 -15.47 24.46
C PHE A 175 -24.70 -14.20 24.09
N ASN A 176 -24.94 -13.75 22.85
CA ASN A 176 -24.40 -12.53 22.26
C ASN A 176 -25.09 -11.29 22.87
N ARG A 177 -25.09 -11.18 24.21
CA ARG A 177 -25.78 -10.12 24.93
C ARG A 177 -24.89 -9.61 26.06
N TRP A 178 -24.32 -8.44 25.81
CA TRP A 178 -23.52 -7.70 26.76
C TRP A 178 -24.48 -7.03 27.75
N TYR A 179 -24.22 -7.18 29.05
CA TYR A 179 -24.89 -6.41 30.09
C TYR A 179 -23.85 -5.68 30.92
N LEU A 180 -24.14 -4.42 31.23
CA LEU A 180 -23.36 -3.61 32.15
C LEU A 180 -24.22 -3.38 33.39
N VAL A 181 -23.62 -3.56 34.58
CA VAL A 181 -24.21 -3.16 35.86
C VAL A 181 -23.63 -1.79 36.21
N VAL A 182 -24.49 -0.82 36.53
CA VAL A 182 -24.10 0.55 36.90
C VAL A 182 -24.60 0.83 38.32
N PRO A 183 -23.75 1.38 39.22
CA PRO A 183 -24.19 2.01 40.46
C PRO A 183 -24.58 3.49 40.21
N ASP A 184 -25.82 3.79 40.59
CA ASP A 184 -26.52 5.03 40.99
C ASP A 184 -26.27 6.42 40.38
N ASP A 185 -25.19 6.71 39.64
CA ASP A 185 -25.00 8.07 39.09
C ASP A 185 -25.11 8.07 37.55
N GLY A 186 -26.27 8.51 37.08
CA GLY A 186 -26.77 8.34 35.72
C GLY A 186 -25.88 8.92 34.60
N LEU A 187 -25.69 8.09 33.57
CA LEU A 187 -25.23 8.50 32.24
C LEU A 187 -25.88 7.60 31.18
N VAL A 188 -26.45 8.22 30.15
CA VAL A 188 -27.08 7.54 29.01
C VAL A 188 -26.02 7.22 27.95
N PHE A 189 -26.04 6.00 27.41
CA PHE A 189 -25.33 5.65 26.17
C PHE A 189 -26.19 4.83 25.21
N GLY A 190 -26.27 5.33 23.98
CA GLY A 190 -26.66 4.61 22.76
C GLY A 190 -25.59 4.83 21.67
N PRO A 191 -25.70 4.20 20.49
CA PRO A 191 -24.76 4.44 19.40
C PRO A 191 -24.77 5.93 19.02
N TYR A 192 -23.58 6.51 18.84
CA TYR A 192 -23.33 7.96 18.70
C TYR A 192 -24.06 8.63 17.51
N SER A 193 -24.78 7.88 16.67
CA SER A 193 -25.41 8.38 15.44
C SER A 193 -26.92 8.58 15.51
N THR A 194 -27.62 8.18 16.59
CA THR A 194 -29.08 8.42 16.73
C THR A 194 -29.47 9.30 17.92
N ALA A 195 -28.52 9.63 18.80
CA ALA A 195 -28.80 10.44 19.99
C ALA A 195 -29.02 11.94 19.69
N GLN A 196 -28.58 12.45 18.54
CA GLN A 196 -28.74 13.87 18.18
C GLN A 196 -30.07 14.19 17.48
N GLU A 197 -30.73 13.22 16.86
CA GLU A 197 -32.01 13.46 16.15
C GLU A 197 -33.25 13.17 17.02
N ALA A 198 -33.12 12.38 18.10
CA ALA A 198 -34.24 12.00 18.96
C ALA A 198 -34.53 12.99 20.12
N ALA A 199 -33.74 14.04 20.29
CA ALA A 199 -33.86 14.99 21.41
C ALA A 199 -34.77 16.21 21.11
N GLY A 200 -35.53 16.18 20.02
CA GLY A 200 -36.36 17.30 19.57
C GLY A 200 -37.62 17.56 20.41
N ASP A 201 -38.41 16.53 20.72
CA ASP A 201 -39.78 16.74 21.25
C ASP A 201 -40.27 15.62 22.20
N ALA A 202 -39.38 14.96 22.95
CA ALA A 202 -39.80 13.94 23.93
C ALA A 202 -40.30 14.59 25.23
N VAL A 203 -41.58 14.37 25.59
CA VAL A 203 -42.16 14.78 26.87
C VAL A 203 -42.07 13.62 27.87
N PHE A 204 -41.25 13.78 28.91
CA PHE A 204 -41.11 12.78 29.97
C PHE A 204 -42.19 12.99 31.04
N ARG A 205 -43.04 11.98 31.29
CA ARG A 205 -43.95 11.96 32.44
C ARG A 205 -43.43 11.01 33.50
N GLY A 206 -43.28 11.50 34.73
CA GLY A 206 -42.90 10.69 35.87
C GLY A 206 -44.08 9.83 36.34
N LEU A 207 -43.84 8.55 36.58
CA LEU A 207 -44.83 7.65 37.17
C LEU A 207 -44.90 7.90 38.70
N PRO A 208 -46.11 8.05 39.27
CA PRO A 208 -46.27 8.54 40.65
C PRO A 208 -45.77 7.59 41.75
N ASP A 209 -45.61 6.30 41.47
CA ASP A 209 -45.26 5.30 42.50
C ASP A 209 -43.83 4.75 42.40
N MET A 210 -43.01 5.23 41.45
CA MET A 210 -41.61 4.80 41.30
C MET A 210 -40.67 5.98 41.06
N PRO A 211 -40.02 6.51 42.11
CA PRO A 211 -39.07 7.61 41.94
C PRO A 211 -37.89 7.14 41.07
N GLY A 212 -37.68 7.83 39.94
CA GLY A 212 -36.56 7.59 39.01
C GLY A 212 -36.91 6.80 37.75
N VAL A 213 -38.15 6.31 37.60
CA VAL A 213 -38.60 5.62 36.38
C VAL A 213 -39.44 6.57 35.52
N TRP A 214 -39.01 6.74 34.26
CA TRP A 214 -39.67 7.59 33.29
C TRP A 214 -40.12 6.74 32.10
N GLU A 215 -41.38 6.87 31.71
CA GLU A 215 -41.89 6.23 30.51
C GLU A 215 -41.81 7.24 29.34
N VAL A 216 -41.19 6.81 28.24
CA VAL A 216 -41.12 7.60 27.01
C VAL A 216 -42.23 7.10 26.10
N THR A 217 -43.28 7.91 25.93
CA THR A 217 -44.35 7.63 24.98
C THR A 217 -44.15 8.47 23.72
N GLU A 218 -44.25 7.82 22.56
CA GLU A 218 -44.23 8.51 21.27
C GLU A 218 -45.49 9.36 21.14
N SER A 219 -45.30 10.64 20.78
CA SER A 219 -46.38 11.60 20.61
C SER A 219 -47.31 11.13 19.48
N PRO A 220 -48.63 10.99 19.70
CA PRO A 220 -49.54 10.68 18.61
C PRO A 220 -49.62 11.91 17.71
N HIS A 221 -49.00 11.80 16.53
CA HIS A 221 -48.99 12.83 15.50
C HIS A 221 -50.43 13.30 15.18
N LEU A 222 -50.62 14.63 15.23
CA LEU A 222 -51.62 15.36 14.44
C LEU A 222 -51.10 15.55 13.01
#